data_AF-A0A7W9WBI3-F1
#
_entry.id   AF-A0A7W9WBI3-F1
#
_cell.length_a   1.000
_cell.length_b   1.000
_cell.length_c   1.000
_cell.angle_alpha   90.00
_cell.angle_beta   90.00
_cell.angle_gamma   90.00
#
_symmetry.space_group_name_H-M   'P 1'
#
loop_
_entity.id
_entity.type
_entity.pdbx_description
1 polymer ?
#
loop_
_entity_poly.entity_id
_entity_poly.type
_entity_poly.pdbx_seq_one_letter_code
_entity_poly.pdbx_strand_id
1 'polypeptide(L)'
;MKTSLLSRLSLLGLTLALSSTLAQAQTTFYSEAPIIAKSGYWTLETNPRQQDYTIIRFYNDDHSVLYEERLNGICLNPLKNQATHRRMARMLGTALDQVQRLQANSVVATNVLALNRRYTQRAYASLQ
;
A
#
# COMPACT_ATOMS: atom_id res chain seq x y z
N MET A 1 52.40 -56.35 5.71
CA MET A 1 52.14 -54.90 5.55
C MET A 1 51.02 -54.75 4.52
N LYS A 2 49.81 -54.39 4.96
CA LYS A 2 48.60 -54.31 4.12
C LYS A 2 48.32 -52.85 3.76
N THR A 3 48.62 -52.47 2.53
CA THR A 3 48.28 -51.17 1.93
C THR A 3 46.94 -51.27 1.22
N SER A 4 45.83 -50.80 1.81
CA SER A 4 44.60 -50.58 1.01
C SER A 4 43.51 -49.69 1.61
N LEU A 5 43.55 -49.26 2.88
CA LEU A 5 42.32 -48.72 3.49
C LEU A 5 42.20 -47.19 3.65
N LEU A 6 43.27 -46.40 3.65
CA LEU A 6 43.13 -44.98 4.02
C LEU A 6 43.44 -43.97 2.91
N SER A 7 43.95 -44.44 1.76
CA SER A 7 44.10 -43.64 0.53
C SER A 7 42.75 -43.12 -0.03
N ARG A 8 41.61 -43.68 0.38
CA ARG A 8 40.27 -43.24 -0.08
C ARG A 8 39.54 -42.29 0.87
N LEU A 9 40.00 -42.14 2.11
CA LEU A 9 39.54 -41.10 3.05
C LEU A 9 40.28 -39.76 2.85
N SER A 10 41.20 -39.73 1.88
CA SER A 10 41.79 -38.53 1.25
C SER A 10 40.77 -37.61 0.56
N LEU A 11 39.50 -37.99 0.49
CA LEU A 11 38.47 -37.25 -0.24
C LEU A 11 37.29 -36.80 0.63
N LEU A 12 37.34 -37.05 1.94
CA LEU A 12 36.31 -36.65 2.88
C LEU A 12 36.60 -35.24 3.38
N GLY A 13 35.95 -34.30 2.73
CA GLY A 13 35.05 -33.42 3.47
C GLY A 13 35.62 -32.10 3.95
N LEU A 14 36.91 -31.95 4.25
CA LEU A 14 37.35 -30.66 4.80
C LEU A 14 37.56 -29.55 3.75
N THR A 15 37.65 -29.88 2.46
CA THR A 15 37.58 -28.88 1.37
C THR A 15 36.16 -28.41 1.10
N LEU A 16 35.12 -29.08 1.61
CA LEU A 16 33.74 -28.60 1.58
C LEU A 16 33.41 -27.61 2.71
N ALA A 17 34.32 -27.39 3.66
CA ALA A 17 34.16 -26.36 4.69
C ALA A 17 34.37 -24.91 4.17
N LEU A 18 34.62 -24.73 2.87
CA LEU A 18 35.09 -23.47 2.32
C LEU A 18 34.09 -22.60 1.55
N SER A 19 32.89 -23.04 1.15
CA SER A 19 32.14 -22.23 0.17
C SER A 19 30.63 -22.47 0.10
N SER A 20 29.89 -22.16 1.16
CA SER A 20 28.48 -21.80 0.96
C SER A 20 28.07 -20.73 1.96
N THR A 21 28.62 -19.53 1.76
CA THR A 21 27.98 -18.30 2.23
C THR A 21 26.56 -18.27 1.68
N LEU A 22 25.58 -18.30 2.59
CA LEU A 22 24.17 -18.11 2.28
C LEU A 22 23.97 -16.66 1.82
N ALA A 23 24.28 -16.38 0.56
CA ALA A 23 23.77 -15.19 -0.10
C ALA A 23 22.31 -15.48 -0.50
N GLN A 24 21.40 -15.31 0.45
CA GLN A 24 19.99 -15.15 0.13
C GLN A 24 19.86 -13.84 -0.66
N ALA A 25 19.97 -13.94 -1.99
CA ALA A 25 19.49 -12.89 -2.87
C ALA A 25 17.97 -12.85 -2.71
N GLN A 26 17.53 -12.00 -1.78
CA GLN A 26 16.12 -11.64 -1.65
C GLN A 26 15.67 -11.18 -3.02
N THR A 27 14.88 -12.00 -3.70
CA THR A 27 14.21 -11.60 -4.94
C THR A 27 13.17 -10.59 -4.51
N THR A 28 13.59 -9.33 -4.39
CA THR A 28 12.70 -8.19 -4.33
C THR A 28 12.02 -8.15 -5.68
N PHE A 29 10.89 -8.83 -5.80
CA PHE A 29 9.91 -8.51 -6.82
C PHE A 29 9.38 -7.11 -6.49
N TYR A 30 10.15 -6.09 -6.88
CA TYR A 30 9.60 -4.78 -7.16
C TYR A 30 8.73 -4.93 -8.38
N SER A 31 7.49 -5.39 -8.16
CA SER A 31 6.42 -4.95 -9.03
C SER A 31 6.24 -3.48 -8.69
N GLU A 32 6.90 -2.62 -9.47
CA GLU A 32 6.43 -1.26 -9.67
C GLU A 32 5.05 -1.39 -10.30
N ALA A 33 4.04 -1.69 -9.48
CA ALA A 33 2.68 -1.39 -9.84
C ALA A 33 2.71 0.11 -10.16
N PRO A 34 2.26 0.54 -11.34
CA PRO A 34 2.33 1.94 -11.68
C PRO A 34 1.65 2.68 -10.55
N ILE A 35 2.38 3.61 -9.92
CA ILE A 35 1.76 4.67 -9.16
C ILE A 35 1.04 5.48 -10.23
N ILE A 36 -0.12 4.98 -10.67
CA ILE A 36 -1.10 5.80 -11.33
C ILE A 36 -1.34 6.85 -10.26
N ALA A 37 -0.85 8.06 -10.51
CA ALA A 37 -1.26 9.22 -9.76
C ALA A 37 -2.78 9.24 -9.91
N LYS A 38 -3.48 8.59 -8.97
CA LYS A 38 -4.93 8.47 -9.02
C LYS A 38 -5.40 9.89 -8.85
N SER A 39 -5.87 10.46 -9.94
CA SER A 39 -6.52 11.73 -9.89
C SER A 39 -7.81 11.52 -9.07
N GLY A 40 -8.34 12.63 -8.60
CA GLY A 40 -9.53 12.64 -7.78
C GLY A 40 -10.00 14.06 -7.63
N TYR A 41 -11.21 14.20 -7.11
CA TYR A 41 -11.79 15.50 -6.87
C TYR A 41 -12.51 15.50 -5.54
N TRP A 42 -12.74 16.68 -5.02
CA TRP A 42 -13.51 16.90 -3.81
C TRP A 42 -14.71 17.77 -4.12
N THR A 43 -15.78 17.59 -3.36
CA THR A 43 -16.98 18.43 -3.43
C THR A 43 -17.31 18.94 -2.04
N LEU A 44 -17.94 20.11 -1.99
CA LEU A 44 -18.44 20.73 -0.79
C LEU A 44 -19.94 20.91 -0.93
N GLU A 45 -20.69 20.43 0.05
CA GLU A 45 -22.11 20.69 0.18
C GLU A 45 -22.33 21.50 1.46
N THR A 46 -22.87 22.71 1.32
CA THR A 46 -23.20 23.59 2.45
C THR A 46 -24.61 24.13 2.28
N ASN A 47 -25.27 24.43 3.40
CA ASN A 47 -26.52 25.19 3.37
C ASN A 47 -26.20 26.68 3.48
N PRO A 48 -26.31 27.48 2.40
CA PRO A 48 -25.97 28.89 2.44
C PRO A 48 -26.89 29.72 3.34
N ARG A 49 -28.09 29.21 3.67
CA ARG A 49 -29.08 29.90 4.50
C ARG A 49 -28.85 29.68 6.00
N GLN A 50 -28.39 28.49 6.39
CA GLN A 50 -28.25 28.11 7.80
C GLN A 50 -26.80 28.03 8.27
N GLN A 51 -25.81 27.99 7.37
CA GLN A 51 -24.36 28.07 7.62
C GLN A 51 -23.86 27.24 8.84
N ASP A 52 -24.57 26.15 9.12
CA ASP A 52 -24.44 25.34 10.33
C ASP A 52 -23.66 24.06 10.06
N TYR A 53 -23.43 23.72 8.79
CA TYR A 53 -22.61 22.58 8.42
C TYR A 53 -21.98 22.70 7.03
N THR A 54 -20.95 21.88 6.82
CA THR A 54 -20.40 21.54 5.51
C THR A 54 -20.19 20.04 5.43
N ILE A 55 -20.62 19.42 4.33
CA ILE A 55 -20.26 18.05 4.00
C ILE A 55 -19.16 18.10 2.95
N ILE A 56 -18.06 17.42 3.23
CA ILE A 56 -16.92 17.26 2.33
C ILE A 56 -16.95 15.83 1.82
N ARG A 57 -16.90 15.66 0.50
CA ARG A 57 -16.78 14.34 -0.13
C ARG A 57 -15.57 14.28 -1.03
N PHE A 58 -14.78 13.24 -0.89
CA PHE A 58 -13.64 12.94 -1.75
C PHE A 58 -13.98 11.78 -2.66
N TYR A 59 -13.64 11.94 -3.93
CA TYR A 59 -13.92 10.98 -4.99
C TYR A 59 -12.63 10.56 -5.69
N ASN A 60 -12.59 9.32 -6.18
CA ASN A 60 -11.62 8.90 -7.17
C ASN A 60 -12.09 9.28 -8.59
N ASP A 61 -11.24 9.00 -9.58
CA ASP A 61 -11.55 9.18 -11.00
C ASP A 61 -12.76 8.35 -11.47
N ASP A 62 -13.08 7.25 -10.80
CA ASP A 62 -14.26 6.41 -11.09
C ASP A 62 -15.56 6.98 -10.47
N HIS A 63 -15.54 8.22 -9.98
CA HIS A 63 -16.65 8.88 -9.29
C HIS A 63 -17.17 8.14 -8.04
N SER A 64 -16.38 7.23 -7.49
CA SER A 64 -16.69 6.50 -6.26
C SER A 64 -16.24 7.32 -5.06
N VAL A 65 -17.09 7.37 -4.02
CA VAL A 65 -16.76 8.08 -2.77
C VAL A 65 -15.66 7.33 -2.04
N LEU A 66 -14.54 8.01 -1.78
CA LEU A 66 -13.44 7.51 -0.98
C LEU A 66 -13.62 7.82 0.51
N TYR A 67 -14.14 9.00 0.80
CA TYR A 67 -14.37 9.48 2.15
C TYR A 67 -15.43 10.59 2.15
N GLU A 68 -16.25 10.62 3.20
CA GLU A 68 -17.26 11.65 3.44
C GLU A 68 -17.16 12.08 4.90
N GLU A 69 -17.17 13.40 5.12
CA GLU A 69 -17.17 13.98 6.46
C GLU A 69 -18.10 15.18 6.55
N ARG A 70 -18.92 15.19 7.60
CA ARG A 70 -19.78 16.33 7.95
C ARG A 70 -19.11 17.16 9.05
N LEU A 71 -18.70 18.36 8.69
CA LEU A 71 -18.22 19.37 9.62
C LEU A 71 -19.42 20.15 10.18
N ASN A 72 -19.78 19.85 11.43
CA ASN A 72 -20.83 20.59 12.14
C ASN A 72 -20.30 21.92 12.68
N GLY A 73 -21.13 22.97 12.64
CA GLY A 73 -20.80 24.33 13.08
C GLY A 73 -19.84 25.08 12.15
N ILE A 74 -19.46 24.50 11.00
CA ILE A 74 -18.49 25.08 10.07
C ILE A 74 -19.13 25.18 8.68
N CYS A 75 -19.20 26.40 8.13
CA CYS A 75 -19.61 26.65 6.75
C CYS A 75 -18.40 27.08 5.91
N LEU A 76 -17.91 26.18 5.05
CA LEU A 76 -16.85 26.52 4.09
C LEU A 76 -17.44 27.28 2.91
N ASN A 77 -16.95 28.48 2.66
CA ASN A 77 -17.38 29.30 1.52
C ASN A 77 -16.21 29.59 0.57
N PRO A 78 -16.03 28.81 -0.51
CA PRO A 78 -14.98 29.02 -1.52
C PRO A 78 -15.14 30.31 -2.30
N LEU A 79 -16.34 30.91 -2.35
CA LEU A 79 -16.61 32.11 -3.11
C LEU A 79 -16.32 33.40 -2.33
N LYS A 80 -16.00 33.32 -1.03
CA LYS A 80 -15.80 34.51 -0.18
C LYS A 80 -14.68 35.42 -0.68
N ASN A 81 -13.52 34.86 -1.03
CA ASN A 81 -12.42 35.56 -1.67
C ASN A 81 -11.40 34.57 -2.26
N GLN A 82 -10.54 35.05 -3.17
CA GLN A 82 -9.57 34.22 -3.88
C GLN A 82 -8.50 33.59 -2.97
N ALA A 83 -8.07 34.28 -1.90
CA ALA A 83 -7.05 33.76 -0.99
C ALA A 83 -7.58 32.57 -0.17
N THR A 84 -8.79 32.69 0.37
CA THR A 84 -9.54 31.64 1.06
C THR A 84 -9.79 30.47 0.13
N HIS A 85 -10.20 30.71 -1.12
CA HIS A 85 -10.34 29.66 -2.13
C HIS A 85 -9.04 28.88 -2.32
N ARG A 86 -7.91 29.56 -2.58
CA ARG A 86 -6.60 28.92 -2.77
C ARG A 86 -6.16 28.12 -1.54
N ARG A 87 -6.37 28.66 -0.34
CA ARG A 87 -6.01 27.98 0.92
C ARG A 87 -6.82 26.70 1.10
N MET A 88 -8.14 26.77 0.89
CA MET A 88 -9.01 25.59 1.00
C MET A 88 -8.69 24.55 -0.08
N ALA A 89 -8.49 24.97 -1.33
CA ALA A 89 -8.13 24.06 -2.42
C ALA A 89 -6.82 23.30 -2.12
N ARG A 90 -5.81 23.97 -1.55
CA ARG A 90 -4.57 23.31 -1.10
C ARG A 90 -4.84 22.32 0.03
N MET A 91 -5.56 22.74 1.07
CA MET A 91 -5.88 21.90 2.23
C MET A 91 -6.68 20.65 1.85
N LEU A 92 -7.71 20.82 1.01
CA LEU A 92 -8.53 19.72 0.51
C LEU A 92 -7.75 18.84 -0.48
N GLY A 93 -6.87 19.42 -1.29
CA GLY A 93 -5.95 18.67 -2.14
C GLY A 93 -4.99 17.79 -1.33
N THR A 94 -4.42 18.31 -0.25
CA THR A 94 -3.57 17.51 0.66
C THR A 94 -4.36 16.43 1.39
N ALA A 95 -5.60 16.72 1.80
CA ALA A 95 -6.47 15.73 2.45
C ALA A 95 -6.86 14.60 1.47
N LEU A 96 -7.14 14.94 0.21
CA LEU A 96 -7.44 13.96 -0.84
C LEU A 96 -6.26 12.99 -1.06
N ASP A 97 -5.02 13.52 -1.19
CA ASP A 97 -3.82 12.69 -1.33
C ASP A 97 -3.66 11.74 -0.13
N GLN A 98 -3.90 12.24 1.09
CA GLN A 98 -3.83 11.40 2.29
C GLN A 98 -4.88 10.28 2.29
N VAL A 99 -6.15 10.60 1.97
CA VAL A 99 -7.24 9.61 1.88
C VAL A 99 -6.91 8.54 0.83
N GLN A 100 -6.41 8.94 -0.34
CA GLN A 100 -6.02 8.03 -1.41
C GLN A 100 -4.88 7.10 -0.98
N ARG A 101 -3.85 7.61 -0.27
CA ARG A 101 -2.76 6.79 0.26
C ARG A 101 -3.25 5.78 1.29
N LEU A 102 -4.11 6.19 2.22
CA LEU A 102 -4.67 5.30 3.23
C LEU A 102 -5.48 4.18 2.57
N GLN A 103 -6.28 4.51 1.55
CA GLN A 103 -7.05 3.52 0.82
C GLN A 103 -6.15 2.57 0.02
N ALA A 104 -5.13 3.09 -0.67
CA ALA A 104 -4.16 2.27 -1.39
C ALA A 104 -3.45 1.29 -0.45
N ASN A 105 -3.00 1.76 0.72
CA ASN A 105 -2.37 0.92 1.73
C ASN A 105 -3.32 -0.17 2.25
N SER A 106 -4.60 0.15 2.47
CA SER A 106 -5.60 -0.81 2.92
C SER A 106 -5.87 -1.91 1.88
N VAL A 107 -5.93 -1.54 0.59
CA VAL A 107 -6.13 -2.47 -0.53
C VAL A 107 -4.89 -3.35 -0.73
N VAL A 108 -3.68 -2.78 -0.67
CA VAL A 108 -2.43 -3.54 -0.74
C VAL A 108 -2.34 -4.54 0.40
N ALA A 109 -2.62 -4.12 1.64
CA ALA A 109 -2.64 -5.02 2.78
C ALA A 109 -3.65 -6.16 2.59
N THR A 110 -4.87 -5.84 2.14
CA THR A 110 -5.92 -6.84 1.89
C THR A 110 -5.50 -7.84 0.80
N ASN A 111 -4.92 -7.36 -0.30
CA ASN A 111 -4.47 -8.20 -1.40
C ASN A 111 -3.29 -9.09 -1.01
N VAL A 112 -2.31 -8.56 -0.26
CA VAL A 112 -1.16 -9.33 0.25
C VAL A 112 -1.62 -10.43 1.20
N LEU A 113 -2.57 -10.12 2.10
CA LEU A 113 -3.17 -11.11 2.99
C LEU A 113 -3.97 -12.17 2.21
N ALA A 114 -4.75 -11.77 1.20
CA ALA A 114 -5.52 -12.68 0.36
C ALA A 114 -4.63 -13.61 -0.48
N LEU A 115 -3.51 -13.10 -1.03
CA LEU A 115 -2.52 -13.87 -1.77
C LEU A 115 -1.80 -14.89 -0.86
N ASN A 116 -1.38 -14.47 0.34
CA ASN A 116 -0.76 -15.38 1.31
C ASN A 116 -1.71 -16.51 1.74
N ARG A 117 -2.99 -16.21 1.93
CA ARG A 117 -4.00 -17.24 2.30
C ARG A 117 -4.19 -18.30 1.21
N ARG A 118 -4.15 -17.92 -0.06
CA ARG A 118 -4.25 -18.88 -1.18
C ARG A 118 -3.01 -19.76 -1.32
N TYR A 119 -1.82 -19.21 -1.03
CA TYR A 119 -0.58 -19.98 -1.05
C TYR A 119 -0.53 -21.02 0.07
N THR A 120 -0.88 -20.63 1.30
CA THR A 120 -0.93 -21.56 2.44
C THR A 120 -1.97 -22.67 2.22
N GLN A 121 -3.17 -22.34 1.74
CA GLN A 121 -4.20 -23.35 1.45
C GLN A 121 -3.77 -24.39 0.41
N ARG A 122 -3.02 -24.00 -0.63
CA ARG A 122 -2.50 -24.93 -1.63
C ARG A 122 -1.40 -25.83 -1.09
N ALA A 123 -0.52 -25.30 -0.24
CA ALA A 123 0.55 -26.08 0.39
C ALA A 123 0.01 -27.19 1.33
N TYR A 124 -1.11 -26.94 2.02
CA TYR A 124 -1.76 -27.95 2.85
C TYR A 124 -2.62 -28.95 2.06
N ALA A 125 -3.20 -28.54 0.93
CA ALA A 125 -3.98 -29.44 0.06
C ALA A 125 -3.11 -30.44 -0.72
N SER A 126 -1.81 -30.19 -0.89
CA SER A 126 -0.86 -31.10 -1.54
C SER A 126 -0.21 -32.13 -0.59
N LEU A 127 -0.60 -32.13 0.69
CA LEU A 127 -0.09 -33.02 1.74
C LEU A 127 -1.09 -34.10 2.17
N GLN A 128 -2.22 -34.24 1.45
CA GLN A 128 -3.19 -35.33 1.54
C GLN A 128 -3.09 -36.21 0.29
#